data_AF-A0A0V9UMD4-F1
#
_entry.id   AF-A0A0V9UMD4-F1
#
_cell.length_a   1.000
_cell.length_b   1.000
_cell.length_c   1.000
_cell.angle_alpha   90.00
_cell.angle_beta   90.00
_cell.angle_gamma   90.00
#
_symmetry.space_group_name_H-M   'P 1'
#
loop_
_entity.id
_entity.type
_entity.pdbx_description
1 polymer ?
#
loop_
_entity_poly.entity_id
_entity_poly.type
_entity_poly.pdbx_seq_one_letter_code
_entity_poly.pdbx_strand_id
1 'polypeptide(L)'
;MFALAPVVHLVMRAFADGPERVVSLVFRPRTLELVWRSGALAVTVTVACLILGLAAAWLTTRTDLPGRRWFALALSLPLAIPSYVSGFVWIAQFPALEGFVGAAFVLTCASFPYVYLPVAAVLASADPGLEEVARTLGRSRPAAILTVTLRQVWPTAAAGGLLVALYTLSDFGAVALMRYEAFTLAIYGSYRGLLDRTPAAVFGLVLVAIAVVLTVAERRARRGATARIGSGTARTAEPVMLGSRRWPAIGFLTALLVVSVGVPVAGLAHWLWRSQQIAVDWSGIWTATTYTLWVSALGALLTTALALPVGIYAARSHSRLSRFTESAAYIGFALPGITVGLALVFFGIRLLPQWYQQTPMLVIAYAVLFLPLAVGSIHAAVAAIPRGLEDASATLGSGRLLTGLRVTIPIAAPGVVAGAALAFLTIAKELPATLLLVPIGHDTLATGMWRHTETLAYGSAAPYAVILVLIAALPSLVLGRLLRGRVDAESGGEE
;
A
#
# COMPACT_ATOMS: atom_id res chain seq x y z
N MET A 1 3.73 -1.73 -21.97
CA MET A 1 3.96 -0.42 -22.63
C MET A 1 3.21 0.70 -21.92
N PHE A 2 1.88 0.59 -21.72
CA PHE A 2 1.06 1.59 -21.02
C PHE A 2 1.66 2.08 -19.68
N ALA A 3 1.99 1.18 -18.75
CA ALA A 3 2.53 1.54 -17.44
C ALA A 3 3.98 2.12 -17.48
N LEU A 4 4.74 1.87 -18.55
CA LEU A 4 6.14 2.31 -18.66
C LEU A 4 6.28 3.65 -19.40
N ALA A 5 5.28 4.04 -20.20
CA ALA A 5 5.33 5.26 -21.00
C ALA A 5 5.62 6.54 -20.16
N PRO A 6 5.01 6.73 -18.98
CA PRO A 6 5.32 7.88 -18.13
C PRO A 6 6.79 7.88 -17.70
N VAL A 7 7.32 6.73 -17.25
CA VAL A 7 8.72 6.61 -16.80
C VAL A 7 9.69 6.95 -17.91
N VAL A 8 9.44 6.47 -19.13
CA VAL A 8 10.25 6.81 -20.31
C VAL A 8 10.23 8.32 -20.54
N HIS A 9 9.07 8.96 -20.40
CA HIS A 9 8.96 10.40 -20.56
C HIS A 9 9.66 11.19 -19.45
N LEU A 10 9.63 10.69 -18.21
CA LEU A 10 10.39 11.28 -17.11
C LEU A 10 11.90 11.23 -17.39
N VAL A 11 12.39 10.10 -17.91
CA VAL A 11 13.79 9.97 -18.34
C VAL A 11 14.08 10.95 -19.48
N MET A 12 13.28 10.97 -20.55
CA MET A 12 13.47 11.92 -21.65
C MET A 12 13.49 13.38 -21.17
N ARG A 13 12.64 13.73 -20.20
CA ARG A 13 12.61 15.08 -19.61
C ARG A 13 13.85 15.37 -18.78
N ALA A 14 14.31 14.43 -17.96
CA ALA A 14 15.52 14.60 -17.15
C ALA A 14 16.76 14.85 -18.03
N PHE A 15 16.87 14.14 -19.17
CA PHE A 15 18.00 14.24 -20.09
C PHE A 15 17.82 15.31 -21.18
N ALA A 16 16.75 16.12 -21.15
CA ALA A 16 16.48 17.13 -22.17
C ALA A 16 17.60 18.18 -22.29
N ASP A 17 18.23 18.52 -21.17
CA ASP A 17 19.33 19.50 -21.08
C ASP A 17 20.72 18.82 -21.11
N GLY A 18 20.79 17.55 -21.54
CA GLY A 18 22.02 16.77 -21.64
C GLY A 18 22.39 15.96 -20.38
N PRO A 19 23.21 14.90 -20.51
CA PRO A 19 23.57 14.00 -19.41
C PRO A 19 24.43 14.69 -18.33
N GLU A 20 25.26 15.67 -18.72
CA GLU A 20 26.09 16.44 -17.78
C GLU A 20 25.24 17.19 -16.76
N ARG A 21 24.12 17.77 -17.20
CA ARG A 21 23.18 18.46 -16.31
C ARG A 21 22.56 17.49 -15.31
N VAL A 22 22.16 16.30 -15.75
CA VAL A 22 21.63 15.25 -14.86
C VAL A 22 22.67 14.85 -13.82
N VAL A 23 23.91 14.53 -14.24
CA VAL A 23 25.00 14.16 -13.34
C VAL A 23 25.27 15.28 -12.33
N SER A 24 25.34 16.54 -12.81
CA SER A 24 25.54 17.70 -11.93
C SER A 24 24.42 17.85 -10.91
N LEU A 25 23.16 17.57 -11.29
CA LEU A 25 22.01 17.66 -10.39
C LEU A 25 21.98 16.50 -9.40
N VAL A 26 22.32 15.27 -9.82
CA VAL A 26 22.35 14.09 -8.95
C VAL A 26 23.39 14.22 -7.84
N PHE A 27 24.58 14.74 -8.15
CA PHE A 27 25.67 14.91 -7.18
C PHE A 27 25.67 16.26 -6.46
N ARG A 28 24.61 17.08 -6.61
CA ARG A 28 24.48 18.31 -5.82
C ARG A 28 24.32 17.99 -4.33
N PRO A 29 24.88 18.82 -3.43
CA PRO A 29 24.70 18.68 -1.99
C PRO A 29 23.23 18.52 -1.58
N ARG A 30 22.33 19.26 -2.22
CA ARG A 30 20.88 19.18 -1.97
C ARG A 30 20.30 17.81 -2.25
N THR A 31 20.69 17.17 -3.36
CA THR A 31 20.16 15.84 -3.72
C THR A 31 20.70 14.77 -2.79
N LEU A 32 21.97 14.87 -2.42
CA LEU A 32 22.58 13.98 -1.42
C LEU A 32 21.93 14.14 -0.03
N GLU A 33 21.60 15.37 0.37
CA GLU A 33 20.83 15.65 1.58
C GLU A 33 19.46 14.97 1.54
N LEU A 34 18.74 15.04 0.41
CA LEU A 34 17.45 14.38 0.24
C LEU A 34 17.56 12.85 0.28
N VAL A 35 18.61 12.27 -0.33
CA VAL A 35 18.92 10.84 -0.22
C VAL A 35 19.13 10.44 1.24
N TRP A 36 19.92 11.21 1.97
CA TRP A 36 20.15 10.95 3.39
C TRP A 36 18.86 11.09 4.21
N ARG A 37 18.10 12.18 4.05
CA ARG A 37 16.88 12.45 4.81
C ARG A 37 15.80 11.40 4.57
N SER A 38 15.56 11.04 3.32
CA SER A 38 14.61 9.99 2.96
C SER A 38 15.09 8.60 3.36
N GLY A 39 16.38 8.30 3.19
CA GLY A 39 16.98 7.04 3.57
C GLY A 39 16.98 6.81 5.07
N ALA A 40 17.36 7.83 5.86
CA ALA A 40 17.32 7.79 7.32
C ALA A 40 15.89 7.55 7.83
N LEU A 41 14.92 8.26 7.27
CA LEU A 41 13.51 8.06 7.63
C LEU A 41 13.05 6.63 7.29
N ALA A 42 13.35 6.13 6.10
CA ALA A 42 13.00 4.77 5.68
C ALA A 42 13.61 3.72 6.61
N VAL A 43 14.91 3.83 6.95
CA VAL A 43 15.59 2.89 7.84
C VAL A 43 14.97 2.94 9.24
N THR A 44 14.76 4.13 9.82
CA THR A 44 14.18 4.27 11.15
C THR A 44 12.78 3.68 11.23
N VAL A 45 11.90 4.01 10.27
CA VAL A 45 10.54 3.47 10.22
C VAL A 45 10.56 1.96 10.03
N THR A 46 11.38 1.43 9.10
CA THR A 46 11.50 -0.02 8.89
C THR A 46 11.97 -0.75 10.15
N VAL A 47 12.99 -0.25 10.85
CA VAL A 47 13.47 -0.87 12.09
C VAL A 47 12.38 -0.86 13.17
N ALA A 48 11.69 0.27 13.35
CA ALA A 48 10.60 0.38 14.30
C ALA A 48 9.44 -0.59 13.95
N CYS A 49 9.03 -0.66 12.69
CA CYS A 49 8.01 -1.59 12.22
C CYS A 49 8.42 -3.06 12.33
N LEU A 50 9.69 -3.40 12.13
CA LEU A 50 10.21 -4.75 12.37
C LEU A 50 10.05 -5.13 13.84
N ILE A 51 10.50 -4.27 14.75
CA ILE A 51 10.41 -4.51 16.20
C ILE A 51 8.95 -4.65 16.64
N LEU A 52 8.11 -3.66 16.32
CA LEU A 52 6.70 -3.64 16.73
C LEU A 52 5.91 -4.76 16.06
N GLY A 53 6.11 -4.98 14.77
CA GLY A 53 5.41 -6.00 13.98
C GLY A 53 5.75 -7.42 14.42
N LEU A 54 7.03 -7.72 14.66
CA LEU A 54 7.47 -9.02 15.19
C LEU A 54 6.93 -9.24 16.60
N ALA A 55 7.01 -8.24 17.48
CA ALA A 55 6.50 -8.35 18.84
C ALA A 55 4.98 -8.57 18.87
N ALA A 56 4.23 -7.78 18.10
CA ALA A 56 2.78 -7.92 17.98
C ALA A 56 2.39 -9.30 17.42
N ALA A 57 3.07 -9.75 16.36
CA ALA A 57 2.77 -11.04 15.73
C ALA A 57 3.07 -12.20 16.69
N TRP A 58 4.19 -12.14 17.40
CA TRP A 58 4.53 -13.13 18.42
C TRP A 58 3.49 -13.21 19.53
N LEU A 59 3.10 -12.06 20.08
CA LEU A 59 2.11 -11.97 21.16
C LEU A 59 0.74 -12.50 20.72
N THR A 60 0.26 -12.18 19.52
CA THR A 60 -1.08 -12.61 19.08
C THR A 60 -1.15 -14.06 18.62
N THR A 61 -0.02 -14.67 18.21
CA THR A 61 -0.02 -16.02 17.62
C THR A 61 0.59 -17.11 18.52
N ARG A 62 1.67 -16.81 19.25
CA ARG A 62 2.45 -17.82 20.00
C ARG A 62 2.19 -17.81 21.51
N THR A 63 1.34 -16.92 22.02
CA THR A 63 1.08 -16.80 23.48
C THR A 63 -0.37 -17.08 23.87
N ASP A 64 -0.61 -17.18 25.18
CA ASP A 64 -1.93 -17.32 25.82
C ASP A 64 -2.64 -15.97 26.05
N LEU A 65 -2.23 -14.90 25.34
CA LEU A 65 -2.77 -13.56 25.52
C LEU A 65 -4.31 -13.51 25.40
N PRO A 66 -5.02 -12.99 26.42
CA PRO A 66 -6.47 -12.89 26.37
C PRO A 66 -6.90 -11.91 25.27
N GLY A 67 -7.94 -12.26 24.52
CA GLY A 67 -8.42 -11.43 23.41
C GLY A 67 -7.50 -11.42 22.18
N ARG A 68 -6.53 -12.34 22.06
CA ARG A 68 -5.58 -12.40 20.92
C ARG A 68 -6.24 -12.34 19.53
N ARG A 69 -7.43 -12.94 19.35
CA ARG A 69 -8.18 -12.90 18.09
C ARG A 69 -8.68 -11.49 17.76
N TRP A 70 -9.13 -10.76 18.77
CA TRP A 70 -9.56 -9.37 18.62
C TRP A 70 -8.37 -8.48 18.28
N PHE A 71 -7.26 -8.58 19.03
CA PHE A 71 -6.04 -7.86 18.71
C PHE A 71 -5.52 -8.19 17.32
N ALA A 72 -5.63 -9.46 16.91
CA ALA A 72 -5.15 -9.89 15.61
C ALA A 72 -5.86 -9.19 14.44
N LEU A 73 -7.15 -8.92 14.59
CA LEU A 73 -7.95 -8.14 13.66
C LEU A 73 -7.71 -6.63 13.83
N ALA A 74 -7.74 -6.14 15.07
CA ALA A 74 -7.65 -4.71 15.38
C ALA A 74 -6.32 -4.09 14.93
N LEU A 75 -5.21 -4.82 15.05
CA LEU A 75 -3.88 -4.35 14.62
C LEU A 75 -3.71 -4.25 13.10
N SER A 76 -4.69 -4.70 12.30
CA SER A 76 -4.74 -4.47 10.86
C SER A 76 -5.44 -3.15 10.48
N LEU A 77 -6.23 -2.57 11.39
CA LEU A 77 -7.01 -1.34 11.16
C LEU A 77 -6.18 -0.11 10.77
N PRO A 78 -4.91 0.08 11.21
CA PRO A 78 -4.12 1.24 10.78
C PRO A 78 -3.99 1.35 9.26
N LEU A 79 -4.04 0.25 8.51
CA LEU A 79 -3.98 0.25 7.05
C LEU A 79 -5.19 0.90 6.38
N ALA A 80 -6.32 1.01 7.09
CA ALA A 80 -7.54 1.64 6.60
C ALA A 80 -7.48 3.18 6.70
N ILE A 81 -6.65 3.72 7.58
CA ILE A 81 -6.49 5.17 7.76
C ILE A 81 -5.33 5.64 6.89
N PRO A 82 -5.55 6.54 5.91
CA PRO A 82 -4.46 7.08 5.12
C PRO A 82 -3.43 7.79 6.01
N SER A 83 -2.14 7.61 5.73
CA SER A 83 -1.03 8.20 6.50
C SER A 83 -1.14 9.71 6.64
N TYR A 84 -1.62 10.40 5.61
CA TYR A 84 -1.80 11.85 5.62
C TYR A 84 -3.03 12.29 6.44
N VAL A 85 -4.07 11.45 6.58
CA VAL A 85 -5.16 11.69 7.53
C VAL A 85 -4.64 11.53 8.96
N SER A 86 -3.88 10.46 9.23
CA SER A 86 -3.21 10.27 10.53
C SER A 86 -2.25 11.42 10.83
N GLY A 87 -1.44 11.84 9.86
CA GLY A 87 -0.52 12.97 9.98
C GLY A 87 -1.23 14.27 10.30
N PHE A 88 -2.36 14.53 9.64
CA PHE A 88 -3.22 15.68 9.90
C PHE A 88 -3.68 15.70 11.36
N VAL A 89 -4.20 14.59 11.88
CA VAL A 89 -4.69 14.54 13.27
C VAL A 89 -3.56 14.77 14.26
N TRP A 90 -2.42 14.09 14.06
CA TRP A 90 -1.27 14.19 14.95
C TRP A 90 -0.70 15.61 15.00
N ILE A 91 -0.51 16.26 13.85
CA ILE A 91 0.04 17.62 13.83
C ILE A 91 -0.95 18.66 14.34
N ALA A 92 -2.25 18.47 14.07
CA ALA A 92 -3.28 19.40 14.53
C ALA A 92 -3.46 19.33 16.06
N GLN A 93 -3.26 18.17 16.67
CA GLN A 93 -3.40 18.00 18.13
C GLN A 93 -2.08 18.20 18.89
N PHE A 94 -0.95 17.85 18.28
CA PHE A 94 0.39 17.96 18.86
C PHE A 94 1.36 18.60 17.86
N PRO A 95 1.31 19.94 17.67
CA PRO A 95 2.16 20.64 16.70
C PRO A 95 3.67 20.45 16.93
N ALA A 96 4.08 20.20 18.16
CA ALA A 96 5.47 19.93 18.52
C ALA A 96 6.04 18.62 17.93
N LEU A 97 5.18 17.75 17.36
CA LEU A 97 5.62 16.55 16.66
C LEU A 97 6.07 16.82 15.22
N GLU A 98 6.27 18.07 14.78
CA GLU A 98 6.84 18.32 13.46
C GLU A 98 8.28 17.77 13.30
N GLY A 99 8.72 17.66 12.05
CA GLY A 99 10.04 17.20 11.65
C GLY A 99 10.16 15.67 11.58
N PHE A 100 11.40 15.20 11.75
CA PHE A 100 11.77 13.80 11.56
C PHE A 100 11.03 12.85 12.51
N VAL A 101 10.88 13.25 13.78
CA VAL A 101 10.31 12.39 14.83
C VAL A 101 8.84 12.11 14.56
N GLY A 102 8.03 13.13 14.25
CA GLY A 102 6.62 12.89 13.91
C GLY A 102 6.43 12.16 12.59
N ALA A 103 7.24 12.46 11.58
CA ALA A 103 7.21 11.72 10.32
C ALA A 103 7.49 10.23 10.56
N ALA A 104 8.55 9.90 11.31
CA ALA A 104 8.90 8.53 11.65
C ALA A 104 7.80 7.86 12.48
N PHE A 105 7.25 8.56 13.46
CA PHE A 105 6.21 8.07 14.35
C PHE A 105 4.91 7.74 13.61
N VAL A 106 4.38 8.69 12.83
CA VAL A 106 3.12 8.50 12.08
C VAL A 106 3.27 7.40 11.04
N LEU A 107 4.40 7.37 10.31
CA LEU A 107 4.64 6.33 9.33
C LEU A 107 4.82 4.96 9.99
N THR A 108 5.47 4.88 11.15
CA THR A 108 5.57 3.61 11.92
C THR A 108 4.18 3.10 12.30
N CYS A 109 3.32 3.98 12.83
CA CYS A 109 1.95 3.62 13.21
C CYS A 109 1.11 3.16 12.01
N ALA A 110 1.29 3.79 10.86
CA ALA A 110 0.58 3.45 9.63
C ALA A 110 1.08 2.16 8.97
N SER A 111 2.36 1.80 9.14
CA SER A 111 3.03 0.79 8.31
C SER A 111 3.53 -0.46 9.05
N PHE A 112 3.54 -0.49 10.38
CA PHE A 112 3.86 -1.74 11.12
C PHE A 112 2.99 -2.95 10.72
N PRO A 113 1.72 -2.80 10.28
CA PRO A 113 0.92 -3.94 9.84
C PRO A 113 1.51 -4.71 8.65
N TYR A 114 2.32 -4.05 7.80
CA TYR A 114 3.00 -4.71 6.68
C TYR A 114 4.05 -5.74 7.12
N VAL A 115 4.58 -5.63 8.33
CA VAL A 115 5.43 -6.67 8.95
C VAL A 115 4.56 -7.65 9.73
N TYR A 116 3.66 -7.12 10.58
CA TYR A 116 2.84 -7.90 11.50
C TYR A 116 2.03 -9.00 10.79
N LEU A 117 1.28 -8.66 9.73
CA LEU A 117 0.36 -9.60 9.07
C LEU A 117 1.06 -10.83 8.46
N PRO A 118 2.08 -10.67 7.57
CA PRO A 118 2.74 -11.82 6.98
C PRO A 118 3.54 -12.63 8.00
N VAL A 119 4.12 -11.97 9.02
CA VAL A 119 4.81 -12.67 10.12
C VAL A 119 3.82 -13.49 10.95
N ALA A 120 2.66 -12.94 11.30
CA ALA A 120 1.63 -13.65 12.05
C ALA A 120 1.11 -14.87 11.28
N ALA A 121 0.93 -14.75 9.95
CA ALA A 121 0.52 -15.87 9.10
C ALA A 121 1.56 -17.01 9.09
N VAL A 122 2.86 -16.68 9.00
CA VAL A 122 3.94 -17.67 9.04
C VAL A 122 4.06 -18.31 10.43
N LEU A 123 3.95 -17.52 11.50
CA LEU A 123 3.97 -18.05 12.86
C LEU A 123 2.80 -18.97 13.16
N ALA A 124 1.61 -18.68 12.62
CA ALA A 124 0.41 -19.49 12.81
C ALA A 124 0.47 -20.84 12.06
N SER A 125 1.26 -20.92 10.99
CA SER A 125 1.43 -22.11 10.14
C SER A 125 2.76 -22.86 10.35
N ALA A 126 3.64 -22.35 11.21
CA ALA A 126 4.93 -22.97 11.49
C ALA A 126 4.77 -24.29 12.26
N ASP A 127 5.48 -25.33 11.81
CA ASP A 127 5.49 -26.64 12.48
C ASP A 127 6.16 -26.55 13.87
N PRO A 128 5.42 -26.81 14.96
CA PRO A 128 5.98 -26.83 16.31
C PRO A 128 7.06 -27.89 16.50
N GLY A 129 7.03 -28.97 15.70
CA GLY A 129 7.96 -30.10 15.81
C GLY A 129 9.42 -29.70 15.65
N LEU A 130 9.73 -28.68 14.84
CA LEU A 130 11.10 -28.19 14.69
C LEU A 130 11.65 -27.57 16.00
N GLU A 131 10.78 -26.92 16.78
CA GLU A 131 11.15 -26.40 18.10
C GLU A 131 11.31 -27.54 19.11
N GLU A 132 10.46 -28.58 19.05
CA GLU A 132 10.56 -29.77 19.89
C GLU A 132 11.85 -30.54 19.65
N VAL A 133 12.23 -30.75 18.39
CA VAL A 133 13.51 -31.37 18.00
C VAL A 133 14.69 -30.56 18.55
N ALA A 134 14.67 -29.24 18.40
CA ALA A 134 15.72 -28.39 18.97
C ALA A 134 15.81 -28.53 20.50
N ARG A 135 14.66 -28.64 21.20
CA ARG A 135 14.63 -28.88 22.65
C ARG A 135 15.17 -30.25 23.03
N THR A 136 14.87 -31.30 22.29
CA THR A 136 15.42 -32.66 22.50
C THR A 136 16.94 -32.69 22.28
N LEU A 137 17.46 -31.84 21.40
CA LEU A 137 18.91 -31.63 21.20
C LEU A 137 19.56 -30.71 22.27
N GLY A 138 18.88 -30.46 23.39
CA GLY A 138 19.43 -29.72 24.54
C GLY A 138 19.26 -28.19 24.48
N ARG A 139 18.52 -27.64 23.50
CA ARG A 139 18.23 -26.19 23.48
C ARG A 139 17.12 -25.85 24.47
N SER A 140 17.30 -24.75 25.21
CA SER A 140 16.22 -24.18 26.01
C SER A 140 15.09 -23.65 25.12
N ARG A 141 13.87 -23.53 25.64
CA ARG A 141 12.72 -22.92 24.92
C ARG A 141 13.07 -21.59 24.21
N PRO A 142 13.65 -20.57 24.89
CA PRO A 142 14.00 -19.32 24.22
C PRO A 142 15.11 -19.50 23.18
N ALA A 143 16.07 -20.39 23.41
CA ALA A 143 17.10 -20.68 22.42
C ALA A 143 16.49 -21.33 21.17
N ALA A 144 15.61 -22.32 21.33
CA ALA A 144 14.90 -22.97 20.22
C ALA A 144 14.11 -21.96 19.38
N ILE A 145 13.36 -21.06 20.03
CA ILE A 145 12.61 -19.98 19.37
C ILE A 145 13.53 -19.06 18.57
N LEU A 146 14.64 -18.60 19.17
CA LEU A 146 15.56 -17.68 18.51
C LEU A 146 16.34 -18.34 17.35
N THR A 147 16.69 -19.62 17.48
CA THR A 147 17.50 -20.30 16.47
C THR A 147 16.67 -20.90 15.33
N VAL A 148 15.46 -21.36 15.62
CA VAL A 148 14.59 -22.05 14.66
C VAL A 148 13.53 -21.08 14.15
N THR A 149 12.64 -20.64 15.04
CA THR A 149 11.43 -19.88 14.68
C THR A 149 11.78 -18.50 14.12
N LEU A 150 12.65 -17.74 14.80
CA LEU A 150 13.05 -16.42 14.33
C LEU A 150 13.81 -16.50 13.00
N ARG A 151 14.65 -17.52 12.81
CA ARG A 151 15.38 -17.74 11.55
C ARG A 151 14.43 -18.08 10.40
N GLN A 152 13.36 -18.82 10.67
CA GLN A 152 12.31 -19.15 9.70
C GLN A 152 11.43 -17.94 9.37
N VAL A 153 11.14 -17.10 10.36
CA VAL A 153 10.30 -15.89 10.20
C VAL A 153 11.05 -14.73 9.56
N TRP A 154 12.38 -14.66 9.73
CA TRP A 154 13.18 -13.52 9.29
C TRP A 154 13.07 -13.19 7.80
N PRO A 155 13.08 -14.13 6.84
CA PRO A 155 12.88 -13.82 5.42
C PRO A 155 11.55 -13.10 5.16
N THR A 156 10.47 -13.53 5.83
CA THR A 156 9.15 -12.92 5.75
C THR A 156 9.12 -11.54 6.41
N ALA A 157 9.73 -11.42 7.59
CA ALA A 157 9.85 -10.14 8.28
C ALA A 157 10.66 -9.13 7.45
N ALA A 158 11.79 -9.55 6.87
CA ALA A 158 12.63 -8.73 6.01
C ALA A 158 11.91 -8.28 4.74
N ALA A 159 11.12 -9.16 4.10
CA ALA A 159 10.24 -8.78 3.00
C ALA A 159 9.20 -7.72 3.42
N GLY A 160 8.55 -7.91 4.59
CA GLY A 160 7.66 -6.91 5.17
C GLY A 160 8.37 -5.58 5.47
N GLY A 161 9.60 -5.62 6.00
CA GLY A 161 10.41 -4.44 6.27
C GLY A 161 10.82 -3.67 5.02
N LEU A 162 11.10 -4.37 3.91
CA LEU A 162 11.38 -3.77 2.61
C LEU A 162 10.12 -3.13 2.01
N LEU A 163 8.94 -3.73 2.20
CA LEU A 163 7.67 -3.09 1.85
C LEU A 163 7.43 -1.82 2.68
N VAL A 164 7.75 -1.83 3.97
CA VAL A 164 7.70 -0.63 4.82
C VAL A 164 8.64 0.45 4.27
N ALA A 165 9.88 0.11 3.93
CA ALA A 165 10.83 1.06 3.38
C ALA A 165 10.31 1.70 2.08
N LEU A 166 9.73 0.88 1.19
CA LEU A 166 9.12 1.35 -0.05
C LEU A 166 7.92 2.27 0.21
N TYR A 167 7.08 1.92 1.18
CA TYR A 167 5.95 2.73 1.62
C TYR A 167 6.41 4.08 2.17
N THR A 168 7.39 4.09 3.08
CA THR A 168 7.96 5.32 3.67
C THR A 168 8.59 6.23 2.62
N LEU A 169 9.34 5.67 1.65
CA LEU A 169 9.94 6.45 0.57
C LEU A 169 8.92 7.01 -0.42
N SER A 170 7.79 6.31 -0.58
CA SER A 170 6.72 6.73 -1.48
C SER A 170 5.70 7.64 -0.80
N ASP A 171 5.73 7.73 0.53
CA ASP A 171 4.80 8.56 1.27
C ASP A 171 5.09 10.04 1.03
N PHE A 172 4.04 10.77 0.69
CA PHE A 172 4.07 12.22 0.50
C PHE A 172 3.34 12.92 1.64
N GLY A 173 2.14 12.48 1.99
CA GLY A 173 1.27 13.31 2.80
C GLY A 173 1.64 13.34 4.29
N ALA A 174 2.10 12.24 4.90
CA ALA A 174 2.54 12.30 6.30
C ALA A 174 3.83 13.10 6.44
N VAL A 175 4.81 12.88 5.55
CA VAL A 175 6.07 13.64 5.58
C VAL A 175 5.85 15.13 5.34
N ALA A 176 4.94 15.48 4.42
CA ALA A 176 4.62 16.86 4.11
C ALA A 176 3.87 17.56 5.26
N LEU A 177 2.92 16.88 5.92
CA LEU A 177 2.22 17.42 7.08
C LEU A 177 3.11 17.57 8.30
N MET A 178 4.05 16.63 8.48
CA MET A 178 5.08 16.73 9.50
C MET A 178 6.19 17.71 9.11
N ARG A 179 6.09 18.39 7.95
CA ARG A 179 7.06 19.38 7.46
C ARG A 179 8.48 18.81 7.37
N TYR A 180 8.59 17.50 7.16
CA TYR A 180 9.85 16.82 6.97
C TYR A 180 10.14 16.70 5.48
N GLU A 181 11.19 17.38 5.04
CA GLU A 181 11.57 17.44 3.63
C GLU A 181 12.27 16.15 3.17
N ALA A 182 11.44 15.16 2.85
CA ALA A 182 11.81 13.97 2.10
C ALA A 182 11.77 14.25 0.58
N PHE A 183 12.30 13.32 -0.21
CA PHE A 183 12.28 13.36 -1.68
C PHE A 183 10.89 13.66 -2.26
N THR A 184 9.83 13.05 -1.74
CA THR A 184 8.46 13.23 -2.23
C THR A 184 8.00 14.68 -2.10
N LEU A 185 8.27 15.33 -0.96
CA LEU A 185 7.99 16.75 -0.75
C LEU A 185 8.88 17.65 -1.61
N ALA A 186 10.18 17.33 -1.73
CA ALA A 186 11.12 18.10 -2.54
C ALA A 186 10.78 18.05 -4.04
N ILE A 187 10.29 16.91 -4.55
CA ILE A 187 9.77 16.77 -5.92
C ILE A 187 8.58 17.72 -6.12
N TYR A 188 7.61 17.68 -5.22
CA TYR A 188 6.42 18.55 -5.28
C TYR A 188 6.79 20.03 -5.22
N GLY A 189 7.64 20.42 -4.27
CA GLY A 189 8.12 21.80 -4.12
C GLY A 189 8.91 22.29 -5.34
N SER A 190 9.80 21.44 -5.89
CA SER A 190 10.57 21.78 -7.10
C SER A 190 9.68 21.94 -8.34
N TYR A 191 8.61 21.16 -8.44
CA TYR A 191 7.64 21.28 -9.54
C TYR A 191 6.79 22.55 -9.44
N ARG A 192 6.34 22.92 -8.23
CA ARG A 192 5.49 24.10 -7.98
C ARG A 192 6.26 25.42 -7.95
N GLY A 193 7.49 25.42 -7.46
CA GLY A 193 8.23 26.64 -7.12
C GLY A 193 9.22 27.15 -8.17
N LEU A 194 9.56 26.36 -9.20
CA LEU A 194 10.61 26.71 -10.18
C LEU A 194 10.06 26.82 -11.61
N LEU A 195 10.55 27.82 -12.36
CA LEU A 195 10.36 27.91 -13.81
C LEU A 195 11.06 26.73 -14.52
N ASP A 196 12.22 26.30 -13.99
CA ASP A 196 12.93 25.09 -14.44
C ASP A 196 12.40 23.85 -13.70
N ARG A 197 11.74 22.95 -14.43
CA ARG A 197 11.17 21.69 -13.92
C ARG A 197 12.13 20.49 -14.02
N THR A 198 13.33 20.67 -14.58
CA THR A 198 14.34 19.61 -14.73
C THR A 198 14.78 19.03 -13.36
N PRO A 199 15.01 19.83 -12.29
CA PRO A 199 15.33 19.29 -10.97
C PRO A 199 14.27 18.33 -10.42
N ALA A 200 12.98 18.63 -10.60
CA ALA A 200 11.89 17.75 -10.18
C ALA A 200 11.93 16.40 -10.92
N ALA A 201 12.25 16.42 -12.22
CA ALA A 201 12.40 15.20 -13.01
C ALA A 201 13.60 14.35 -12.55
N VAL A 202 14.73 14.98 -12.24
CA VAL A 202 15.93 14.30 -11.72
C VAL A 202 15.67 13.71 -10.34
N PHE A 203 15.03 14.45 -9.42
CA PHE A 203 14.68 13.93 -8.10
C PHE A 203 13.71 12.75 -8.21
N GLY A 204 12.72 12.84 -9.10
CA GLY A 204 11.84 11.72 -9.43
C GLY A 204 12.61 10.49 -9.92
N LEU A 205 13.57 10.67 -10.83
CA LEU A 205 14.38 9.56 -11.37
C LEU A 205 15.24 8.89 -10.30
N VAL A 206 15.85 9.66 -9.39
CA VAL A 206 16.62 9.12 -8.26
C VAL A 206 15.70 8.29 -7.36
N LEU A 207 14.51 8.81 -7.03
CA LEU A 207 13.54 8.10 -6.20
C LEU A 207 13.02 6.82 -6.89
N VAL A 208 12.77 6.86 -8.21
CA VAL A 208 12.48 5.65 -9.02
C VAL A 208 13.60 4.62 -8.90
N ALA A 209 14.87 5.05 -9.03
CA ALA A 209 16.00 4.15 -8.96
C ALA A 209 16.08 3.45 -7.59
N ILE A 210 15.92 4.20 -6.50
CA ILE A 210 15.88 3.65 -5.13
C ILE A 210 14.71 2.67 -4.97
N ALA A 211 13.51 3.04 -5.43
CA ALA A 211 12.33 2.20 -5.36
C ALA A 211 12.48 0.88 -6.15
N VAL A 212 13.12 0.93 -7.33
CA VAL A 212 13.43 -0.26 -8.14
C VAL A 212 14.42 -1.16 -7.40
N VAL A 213 15.50 -0.61 -6.83
CA VAL A 213 16.48 -1.38 -6.04
C VAL A 213 15.80 -2.09 -4.88
N LEU A 214 14.98 -1.38 -4.11
CA LEU A 214 14.24 -1.96 -2.99
C LEU A 214 13.24 -3.02 -3.44
N THR A 215 12.49 -2.77 -4.52
CA THR A 215 11.54 -3.74 -5.08
C THR A 215 12.22 -5.02 -5.54
N VAL A 216 13.41 -4.91 -6.14
CA VAL A 216 14.20 -6.07 -6.56
C VAL A 216 14.75 -6.82 -5.33
N ALA A 217 15.24 -6.11 -4.32
CA ALA A 217 15.70 -6.71 -3.06
C ALA A 217 14.56 -7.45 -2.34
N GLU A 218 13.39 -6.83 -2.30
CA GLU A 218 12.15 -7.33 -1.71
C GLU A 218 11.72 -8.64 -2.38
N ARG A 219 11.65 -8.65 -3.72
CA ARG A 219 11.32 -9.86 -4.49
C ARG A 219 12.30 -11.01 -4.25
N ARG A 220 13.59 -10.70 -4.06
CA ARG A 220 14.61 -11.72 -3.74
C ARG A 220 14.43 -12.26 -2.33
N ALA A 221 14.12 -11.40 -1.35
CA ALA A 221 13.85 -11.81 0.03
C ALA A 221 12.64 -12.75 0.11
N ARG A 222 11.56 -12.46 -0.62
CA ARG A 222 10.36 -13.32 -0.67
C ARG A 222 10.60 -14.71 -1.27
N ARG A 223 11.52 -14.88 -2.22
CA ARG A 223 11.80 -16.18 -2.86
C ARG A 223 12.33 -17.25 -1.91
N GLY A 224 12.93 -16.84 -0.78
CA GLY A 224 13.38 -17.76 0.26
C GLY A 224 12.32 -18.04 1.34
N ALA A 225 11.18 -17.34 1.32
CA ALA A 225 10.14 -17.40 2.35
C ALA A 225 9.05 -18.43 2.08
N THR A 226 9.12 -19.17 0.96
CA THR A 226 8.24 -20.32 0.68
C THR A 226 8.60 -21.45 1.64
N ALA A 227 7.99 -21.42 2.83
CA ALA A 227 7.89 -22.60 3.67
C ALA A 227 7.23 -23.70 2.82
N ARG A 228 7.92 -24.84 2.65
CA ARG A 228 7.28 -26.05 2.13
C ARG A 228 6.12 -26.37 3.07
N ILE A 229 4.90 -26.15 2.59
CA ILE A 229 3.70 -26.73 3.18
C ILE A 229 3.80 -28.22 2.85
N GLY A 230 4.34 -29.01 3.78
CA GLY A 230 4.15 -30.45 3.73
C GLY A 230 2.64 -30.72 3.84
N SER A 231 2.15 -31.74 3.15
CA SER A 231 0.75 -32.21 3.21
C SER A 231 0.37 -32.83 4.57
N GLY A 232 1.10 -32.51 5.64
CA GLY A 232 0.85 -33.00 6.99
C GLY A 232 -0.26 -32.19 7.65
N THR A 233 -0.99 -32.83 8.56
CA THR A 233 -1.95 -32.16 9.45
C THR A 233 -1.22 -31.06 10.22
N ALA A 234 -1.72 -29.82 10.12
CA ALA A 234 -1.15 -28.70 10.86
C ALA A 234 -1.30 -28.96 12.37
N ARG A 235 -0.20 -29.28 13.05
CA ARG A 235 -0.20 -29.42 14.51
C ARG A 235 -0.35 -28.04 15.14
N THR A 236 -1.31 -27.89 16.04
CA THR A 236 -1.50 -26.65 16.79
C THR A 236 -0.32 -26.46 17.74
N ALA A 237 0.35 -25.32 17.63
CA ALA A 237 1.45 -24.99 18.53
C ALA A 237 0.90 -24.74 19.95
N GLU A 238 1.52 -25.34 20.97
CA GLU A 238 1.17 -25.00 22.35
C GLU A 238 1.49 -23.52 22.63
N PRO A 239 0.54 -22.74 23.16
CA PRO A 239 0.76 -21.34 23.47
C PRO A 239 1.75 -21.19 24.64
N VAL A 240 2.66 -20.23 24.52
CA VAL A 240 3.56 -19.83 25.61
C VAL A 240 2.74 -19.11 26.69
N MET A 241 2.76 -19.67 27.90
CA MET A 241 2.06 -19.09 29.06
C MET A 241 2.78 -17.83 29.55
N LEU A 242 2.13 -16.68 29.48
CA LEU A 242 2.71 -15.40 29.89
C LEU A 242 2.65 -15.16 31.41
N GLY A 243 1.73 -15.81 32.13
CA GLY A 243 1.52 -15.56 33.55
C GLY A 243 1.23 -14.09 33.83
N SER A 244 1.95 -13.48 34.78
CA SER A 244 1.81 -12.04 35.11
C SER A 244 2.22 -11.10 33.97
N ARG A 245 3.04 -11.56 33.01
CA ARG A 245 3.48 -10.78 31.85
C ARG A 245 2.38 -10.53 30.82
N ARG A 246 1.20 -11.14 31.00
CA ARG A 246 0.02 -10.87 30.15
C ARG A 246 -0.44 -9.41 30.25
N TRP A 247 -0.36 -8.79 31.42
CA TRP A 247 -0.80 -7.41 31.62
C TRP A 247 0.04 -6.38 30.87
N PRO A 248 1.39 -6.38 30.96
CA PRO A 248 2.19 -5.48 30.14
C PRO A 248 2.07 -5.80 28.64
N ALA A 249 1.86 -7.06 28.25
CA ALA A 249 1.62 -7.41 26.85
C ALA A 249 0.29 -6.80 26.32
N ILE A 250 -0.80 -6.90 27.09
CA ILE A 250 -2.08 -6.24 26.76
C ILE A 250 -1.91 -4.73 26.75
N GLY A 251 -1.19 -4.17 27.72
CA GLY A 251 -0.89 -2.74 27.79
C GLY A 251 -0.15 -2.25 26.54
N PHE A 252 0.88 -2.99 26.11
CA PHE A 252 1.63 -2.70 24.89
C PHE A 252 0.75 -2.75 23.63
N LEU A 253 -0.03 -3.83 23.42
CA LEU A 253 -0.88 -3.95 22.24
C LEU A 253 -2.01 -2.92 22.23
N THR A 254 -2.59 -2.64 23.40
CA THR A 254 -3.62 -1.60 23.56
C THR A 254 -3.02 -0.23 23.28
N ALA A 255 -1.83 0.10 23.82
CA ALA A 255 -1.16 1.36 23.55
C ALA A 255 -0.84 1.52 22.06
N LEU A 256 -0.32 0.47 21.43
CA LEU A 256 -0.05 0.46 19.98
C LEU A 256 -1.33 0.72 19.18
N LEU A 257 -2.45 0.09 19.53
CA LEU A 257 -3.74 0.30 18.87
C LEU A 257 -4.31 1.69 19.12
N VAL A 258 -4.27 2.17 20.36
CA VAL A 258 -4.75 3.51 20.73
C VAL A 258 -3.95 4.57 19.98
N VAL A 259 -2.63 4.46 19.94
CA VAL A 259 -1.77 5.41 19.24
C VAL A 259 -1.99 5.36 17.72
N SER A 260 -2.08 4.16 17.14
CA SER A 260 -2.18 4.02 15.68
C SER A 260 -3.59 4.26 15.11
N VAL A 261 -4.65 4.03 15.90
CA VAL A 261 -6.05 4.11 15.45
C VAL A 261 -6.89 4.97 16.38
N GLY A 262 -6.80 4.75 17.69
CA GLY A 262 -7.61 5.45 18.68
C GLY A 262 -7.45 6.98 18.62
N VAL A 263 -6.21 7.46 18.59
CA VAL A 263 -5.90 8.90 18.51
C VAL A 263 -6.33 9.49 17.17
N PRO A 264 -6.00 8.92 15.99
CA PRO A 264 -6.55 9.39 14.72
C PRO A 264 -8.09 9.47 14.70
N VAL A 265 -8.79 8.44 15.18
CA VAL A 265 -10.26 8.42 15.18
C VAL A 265 -10.84 9.45 16.15
N ALA A 266 -10.31 9.53 17.37
CA ALA A 266 -10.76 10.50 18.37
C ALA A 266 -10.46 11.94 17.94
N GLY A 267 -9.29 12.19 17.34
CA GLY A 267 -8.93 13.50 16.82
C GLY A 267 -9.76 13.91 15.62
N LEU A 268 -10.09 12.99 14.70
CA LEU A 268 -11.07 13.26 13.64
C LEU A 268 -12.44 13.64 14.20
N ALA A 269 -12.92 12.90 15.20
CA ALA A 269 -14.18 13.22 15.87
C ALA A 269 -14.14 14.60 16.56
N HIS A 270 -13.02 14.93 17.22
CA HIS A 270 -12.81 16.23 17.85
C HIS A 270 -12.83 17.37 16.84
N TRP A 271 -12.08 17.26 15.74
CA TRP A 271 -12.04 18.29 14.71
C TRP A 271 -13.35 18.42 13.94
N LEU A 272 -14.08 17.31 13.72
CA LEU A 272 -15.42 17.34 13.15
C LEU A 272 -16.42 18.03 14.09
N TRP A 273 -16.33 17.80 15.40
CA TRP A 273 -17.16 18.51 16.36
C TRP A 273 -16.85 20.01 16.36
N ARG A 274 -15.57 20.40 16.32
CA ARG A 274 -15.15 21.80 16.19
C ARG A 274 -15.57 22.43 14.86
N SER A 275 -15.71 21.65 13.79
CA SER A 275 -16.14 22.20 12.49
C SER A 275 -17.56 22.75 12.53
N GLN A 276 -18.40 22.34 13.48
CA GLN A 276 -19.75 22.89 13.67
C GLN A 276 -19.76 24.36 14.10
N GLN A 277 -18.64 24.86 14.62
CA GLN A 277 -18.49 26.24 15.09
C GLN A 277 -17.99 27.19 13.98
N ILE A 278 -17.79 26.68 12.76
CA ILE A 278 -17.24 27.42 11.63
C ILE A 278 -18.19 27.24 10.43
N ALA A 279 -18.27 28.24 9.55
CA ALA A 279 -18.97 28.09 8.27
C ALA A 279 -18.23 27.07 7.39
N VAL A 280 -18.77 25.85 7.30
CA VAL A 280 -18.25 24.78 6.44
C VAL A 280 -18.95 24.83 5.09
N ASP A 281 -18.16 24.82 4.00
CA ASP A 281 -18.69 24.68 2.64
C ASP A 281 -19.12 23.24 2.35
N TRP A 282 -20.33 22.89 2.78
CA TRP A 282 -20.95 21.59 2.51
C TRP A 282 -21.18 21.31 1.03
N SER A 283 -21.37 22.37 0.23
CA SER A 283 -21.57 22.24 -1.22
C SER A 283 -20.29 21.77 -1.91
N GLY A 284 -19.14 22.38 -1.55
CA GLY A 284 -17.82 21.95 -1.99
C GLY A 284 -17.50 20.52 -1.56
N ILE A 285 -17.83 20.14 -0.32
CA ILE A 285 -17.65 18.76 0.19
C ILE A 285 -18.47 17.76 -0.62
N TRP A 286 -19.74 18.08 -0.92
CA TRP A 286 -20.60 17.18 -1.71
C TRP A 286 -20.08 17.02 -3.15
N THR A 287 -19.67 18.12 -3.78
CA THR A 287 -19.02 18.10 -5.10
C THR A 287 -17.74 17.27 -5.06
N ALA A 288 -16.90 17.43 -4.04
CA ALA A 288 -15.67 16.66 -3.89
C ALA A 288 -15.95 15.16 -3.62
N THR A 289 -16.99 14.85 -2.85
CA THR A 289 -17.43 13.48 -2.56
C THR A 289 -17.87 12.78 -3.84
N THR A 290 -18.80 13.40 -4.58
CA THR A 290 -19.34 12.86 -5.83
C THR A 290 -18.24 12.71 -6.89
N TYR A 291 -17.36 13.71 -7.03
CA TYR A 291 -16.25 13.64 -7.97
C TYR A 291 -15.24 12.55 -7.59
N THR A 292 -14.94 12.38 -6.30
CA THR A 292 -14.06 11.29 -5.81
C THR A 292 -14.65 9.93 -6.12
N LEU A 293 -15.93 9.70 -5.83
CA LEU A 293 -16.61 8.44 -6.12
C LEU A 293 -16.61 8.16 -7.63
N TRP A 294 -16.92 9.16 -8.45
CA TRP A 294 -16.98 9.03 -9.89
C TRP A 294 -15.62 8.73 -10.52
N VAL A 295 -14.57 9.51 -10.18
CA VAL A 295 -13.23 9.31 -10.75
C VAL A 295 -12.60 8.01 -10.24
N SER A 296 -12.89 7.61 -9.00
CA SER A 296 -12.44 6.32 -8.45
C SER A 296 -13.11 5.15 -9.15
N ALA A 297 -14.41 5.26 -9.47
CA ALA A 297 -15.12 4.25 -10.24
C ALA A 297 -14.56 4.13 -11.66
N LEU A 298 -14.36 5.26 -12.37
CA LEU A 298 -13.77 5.26 -13.70
C LEU A 298 -12.34 4.70 -13.70
N GLY A 299 -11.52 5.12 -12.74
CA GLY A 299 -10.17 4.61 -12.55
C GLY A 299 -10.15 3.11 -12.28
N ALA A 300 -11.01 2.60 -11.39
CA ALA A 300 -11.11 1.18 -11.09
C ALA A 300 -11.61 0.36 -12.30
N LEU A 301 -12.56 0.88 -13.06
CA LEU A 301 -13.07 0.25 -14.28
C LEU A 301 -11.96 0.15 -15.34
N LEU A 302 -11.27 1.25 -15.63
CA LEU A 302 -10.16 1.24 -16.59
C LEU A 302 -9.02 0.32 -16.12
N THR A 303 -8.68 0.39 -14.84
CA THR A 303 -7.66 -0.46 -14.22
C THR A 303 -8.01 -1.94 -14.40
N THR A 304 -9.25 -2.32 -14.11
CA THR A 304 -9.73 -3.71 -14.23
C THR A 304 -9.77 -4.17 -15.69
N ALA A 305 -10.25 -3.32 -16.60
CA ALA A 305 -10.28 -3.60 -18.04
C ALA A 305 -8.87 -3.88 -18.60
N LEU A 306 -7.86 -3.10 -18.18
CA LEU A 306 -6.47 -3.30 -18.55
C LEU A 306 -5.83 -4.51 -17.83
N ALA A 307 -6.23 -4.77 -16.58
CA ALA A 307 -5.68 -5.85 -15.77
C ALA A 307 -6.19 -7.23 -16.20
N LEU A 308 -7.41 -7.35 -16.70
CA LEU A 308 -8.01 -8.62 -17.15
C LEU A 308 -7.13 -9.40 -18.14
N PRO A 309 -6.75 -8.85 -19.31
CA PRO A 309 -5.92 -9.59 -20.26
C PRO A 309 -4.53 -9.92 -19.69
N VAL A 310 -3.95 -9.01 -18.89
CA VAL A 310 -2.63 -9.22 -18.28
C VAL A 310 -2.67 -10.31 -17.22
N GLY A 311 -3.66 -10.29 -16.33
CA GLY A 311 -3.84 -11.25 -15.25
C GLY A 311 -4.17 -12.65 -15.76
N ILE A 312 -5.07 -12.77 -16.75
CA ILE A 312 -5.38 -14.04 -17.40
C ILE A 312 -4.15 -14.61 -18.10
N TYR A 313 -3.44 -13.79 -18.88
CA TYR A 313 -2.22 -14.24 -19.57
C TYR A 313 -1.13 -14.67 -18.58
N ALA A 314 -0.91 -13.88 -17.52
CA ALA A 314 0.08 -14.19 -16.49
C ALA A 314 -0.24 -15.50 -15.73
N ALA A 315 -1.52 -15.78 -15.49
CA ALA A 315 -1.95 -17.00 -14.78
C ALA A 315 -1.81 -18.28 -15.64
N ARG A 316 -1.93 -18.16 -16.97
CA ARG A 316 -1.94 -19.33 -17.87
C ARG A 316 -0.61 -19.57 -18.59
N SER A 317 0.24 -18.54 -18.72
CA SER A 317 1.51 -18.61 -19.45
C SER A 317 2.73 -18.57 -18.53
N HIS A 318 3.67 -19.51 -18.72
CA HIS A 318 5.00 -19.49 -18.09
C HIS A 318 6.09 -18.88 -19.00
N SER A 319 5.69 -18.20 -20.09
CA SER A 319 6.64 -17.63 -21.06
C SER A 319 7.47 -16.50 -20.45
N ARG A 320 8.61 -16.19 -21.08
CA ARG A 320 9.42 -15.00 -20.72
C ARG A 320 8.61 -13.70 -20.86
N LEU A 321 7.73 -13.65 -21.86
CA LEU A 321 6.85 -12.50 -22.09
C LEU A 321 5.83 -12.31 -20.96
N SER A 322 5.25 -13.40 -20.45
CA SER A 322 4.33 -13.38 -19.29
C SER A 322 5.00 -12.80 -18.04
N ARG A 323 6.20 -13.30 -17.71
CA ARG A 323 7.00 -12.76 -16.60
C ARG A 323 7.38 -11.29 -16.78
N PHE A 324 7.65 -10.89 -18.02
CA PHE A 324 7.94 -9.49 -18.34
C PHE A 324 6.70 -8.60 -18.20
N THR A 325 5.54 -9.01 -18.73
CA THR A 325 4.29 -8.25 -18.64
C THR A 325 3.84 -8.07 -17.19
N GLU A 326 3.96 -9.12 -16.38
CA GLU A 326 3.67 -9.07 -14.96
C GLU A 326 4.67 -8.16 -14.23
N SER A 327 5.97 -8.35 -14.46
CA SER A 327 7.00 -7.50 -13.84
C SER A 327 6.85 -6.02 -14.21
N ALA A 328 6.53 -5.72 -15.47
CA ALA A 328 6.29 -4.37 -15.97
C ALA A 328 5.06 -3.72 -15.32
N ALA A 329 4.00 -4.48 -15.07
CA ALA A 329 2.86 -3.98 -14.31
C ALA A 329 3.32 -3.61 -12.89
N TYR A 330 3.92 -4.54 -12.15
CA TYR A 330 4.34 -4.32 -10.76
C TYR A 330 5.38 -3.20 -10.56
N ILE A 331 6.19 -2.87 -11.56
CA ILE A 331 7.08 -1.71 -11.48
C ILE A 331 6.27 -0.43 -11.24
N GLY A 332 5.11 -0.28 -11.89
CA GLY A 332 4.24 0.90 -11.72
C GLY A 332 3.79 1.15 -10.28
N PHE A 333 3.51 0.07 -9.52
CA PHE A 333 3.11 0.15 -8.12
C PHE A 333 4.28 0.50 -7.18
N ALA A 334 5.50 0.12 -7.55
CA ALA A 334 6.68 0.47 -6.78
C ALA A 334 7.06 1.95 -6.94
N LEU A 335 6.55 2.62 -7.98
CA LEU A 335 6.86 4.02 -8.20
C LEU A 335 6.05 4.90 -7.23
N PRO A 336 6.68 5.88 -6.59
CA PRO A 336 5.99 6.89 -5.81
C PRO A 336 4.92 7.60 -6.66
N GLY A 337 3.73 7.79 -6.09
CA GLY A 337 2.60 8.45 -6.76
C GLY A 337 2.97 9.81 -7.34
N ILE A 338 3.75 10.60 -6.59
CA ILE A 338 4.22 11.92 -7.04
C ILE A 338 5.10 11.83 -8.31
N THR A 339 5.88 10.76 -8.44
CA THR A 339 6.78 10.58 -9.58
C THR A 339 6.02 10.14 -10.82
N VAL A 340 5.02 9.27 -10.66
CA VAL A 340 4.11 8.89 -11.75
C VAL A 340 3.24 10.09 -12.17
N GLY A 341 2.75 10.87 -11.20
CA GLY A 341 2.02 12.10 -11.45
C GLY A 341 2.85 13.09 -12.26
N LEU A 342 4.09 13.37 -11.84
CA LEU A 342 5.00 14.26 -12.57
C LEU A 342 5.33 13.74 -13.98
N ALA A 343 5.56 12.45 -14.11
CA ALA A 343 5.80 11.80 -15.39
C ALA A 343 4.61 11.98 -16.36
N LEU A 344 3.39 11.84 -15.85
CA LEU A 344 2.16 12.05 -16.60
C LEU A 344 1.84 13.52 -16.87
N VAL A 345 2.25 14.44 -16.01
CA VAL A 345 2.21 15.88 -16.29
C VAL A 345 3.03 16.18 -17.54
N PHE A 346 4.28 15.73 -17.60
CA PHE A 346 5.14 15.98 -18.75
C PHE A 346 4.64 15.29 -20.01
N PHE A 347 4.20 14.04 -19.88
CA PHE A 347 3.57 13.30 -20.98
C PHE A 347 2.32 14.01 -21.50
N GLY A 348 1.43 14.46 -20.62
CA GLY A 348 0.20 15.16 -20.96
C GLY A 348 0.45 16.48 -21.66
N ILE A 349 1.33 17.31 -21.12
CA ILE A 349 1.66 18.61 -21.73
C ILE A 349 2.23 18.44 -23.15
N ARG A 350 3.05 17.40 -23.39
CA ARG A 350 3.76 17.24 -24.66
C ARG A 350 2.98 16.44 -25.71
N LEU A 351 2.31 15.36 -25.31
CA LEU A 351 1.73 14.38 -26.24
C LEU A 351 0.20 14.40 -26.27
N LEU A 352 -0.45 14.76 -25.16
CA LEU A 352 -1.91 14.77 -25.05
C LEU A 352 -2.38 16.06 -24.35
N PRO A 353 -2.05 17.26 -24.88
CA PRO A 353 -2.33 18.53 -24.22
C PRO A 353 -3.83 18.74 -23.98
N GLN A 354 -4.68 18.21 -24.87
CA GLN A 354 -6.14 18.24 -24.72
C GLN A 354 -6.67 17.44 -23.53
N TRP A 355 -5.88 16.51 -22.98
CA TRP A 355 -6.23 15.72 -21.79
C TRP A 355 -5.53 16.21 -20.53
N TYR A 356 -4.50 17.05 -20.65
CA TYR A 356 -3.80 17.61 -19.51
C TYR A 356 -4.76 18.48 -18.65
N GLN A 357 -4.73 18.28 -17.33
CA GLN A 357 -5.68 18.89 -16.39
C GLN A 357 -7.16 18.65 -16.74
N GLN A 358 -7.44 17.52 -17.37
CA GLN A 358 -8.78 16.99 -17.61
C GLN A 358 -8.90 15.61 -16.98
N THR A 359 -10.12 15.19 -16.67
CA THR A 359 -10.40 13.89 -16.03
C THR A 359 -9.69 12.70 -16.70
N PRO A 360 -9.64 12.58 -18.05
CA PRO A 360 -9.02 11.42 -18.69
C PRO A 360 -7.57 11.18 -18.26
N MET A 361 -6.77 12.24 -18.09
CA MET A 361 -5.38 12.11 -17.65
C MET A 361 -5.27 11.60 -16.21
N LEU A 362 -6.15 12.07 -15.32
CA LEU A 362 -6.22 11.60 -13.94
C LEU A 362 -6.62 10.12 -13.87
N VAL A 363 -7.61 9.70 -14.66
CA VAL A 363 -8.05 8.30 -14.75
C VAL A 363 -6.94 7.40 -15.32
N ILE A 364 -6.16 7.88 -16.29
CA ILE A 364 -4.96 7.20 -16.80
C ILE A 364 -3.91 7.06 -15.70
N ALA A 365 -3.69 8.10 -14.90
CA ALA A 365 -2.75 8.05 -13.78
C ALA A 365 -3.12 6.97 -12.76
N TYR A 366 -4.38 6.92 -12.38
CA TYR A 366 -4.91 5.87 -11.52
C TYR A 366 -4.72 4.48 -12.12
N ALA A 367 -5.03 4.31 -13.42
CA ALA A 367 -4.83 3.05 -14.10
C ALA A 367 -3.36 2.62 -14.09
N VAL A 368 -2.40 3.53 -14.32
CA VAL A 368 -0.97 3.22 -14.27
C VAL A 368 -0.53 2.82 -12.85
N LEU A 369 -0.95 3.56 -11.83
CA LEU A 369 -0.55 3.34 -10.43
C LEU A 369 -1.10 2.04 -9.85
N PHE A 370 -2.36 1.74 -10.15
CA PHE A 370 -3.11 0.68 -9.45
C PHE A 370 -3.35 -0.57 -10.30
N LEU A 371 -2.88 -0.60 -11.56
CA LEU A 371 -2.86 -1.81 -12.40
C LEU A 371 -2.39 -3.07 -11.65
N PRO A 372 -1.29 -3.02 -10.86
CA PRO A 372 -0.74 -4.24 -10.28
C PRO A 372 -1.62 -4.87 -9.21
N LEU A 373 -2.39 -4.04 -8.48
CA LEU A 373 -3.35 -4.52 -7.49
C LEU A 373 -4.44 -5.36 -8.15
N ALA A 374 -5.00 -4.87 -9.26
CA ALA A 374 -6.02 -5.59 -10.02
C ALA A 374 -5.42 -6.83 -10.72
N VAL A 375 -4.22 -6.72 -11.33
CA VAL A 375 -3.54 -7.86 -11.98
C VAL A 375 -3.28 -8.98 -10.97
N GLY A 376 -2.78 -8.66 -9.77
CA GLY A 376 -2.52 -9.67 -8.73
C GLY A 376 -3.78 -10.41 -8.29
N SER A 377 -4.88 -9.68 -8.06
CA SER A 377 -6.18 -10.28 -7.68
C SER A 377 -6.75 -11.18 -8.79
N ILE A 378 -6.70 -10.71 -10.04
CA ILE A 378 -7.18 -11.47 -11.20
C ILE A 378 -6.30 -12.70 -11.44
N HIS A 379 -4.98 -12.55 -11.36
CA HIS A 379 -4.03 -13.65 -11.51
C HIS A 379 -4.32 -14.78 -10.51
N ALA A 380 -4.45 -14.45 -9.22
CA ALA A 380 -4.73 -15.43 -8.18
C ALA A 380 -6.07 -16.16 -8.43
N ALA A 381 -7.10 -15.41 -8.84
CA ALA A 381 -8.42 -15.98 -9.13
C ALA A 381 -8.40 -16.92 -10.34
N VAL A 382 -7.73 -16.53 -11.42
CA VAL A 382 -7.62 -17.36 -12.64
C VAL A 382 -6.73 -18.58 -12.41
N ALA A 383 -5.64 -18.42 -11.65
CA ALA A 383 -4.73 -19.52 -11.32
C ALA A 383 -5.43 -20.65 -10.54
N ALA A 384 -6.44 -20.31 -9.72
CA ALA A 384 -7.24 -21.28 -8.98
C ALA A 384 -8.23 -22.08 -9.86
N ILE A 385 -8.54 -21.61 -11.08
CA ILE A 385 -9.49 -22.28 -11.97
C ILE A 385 -8.80 -23.48 -12.67
N PRO A 386 -9.35 -24.70 -12.58
CA PRO A 386 -8.83 -25.87 -13.30
C PRO A 386 -8.77 -25.65 -14.81
N ARG A 387 -7.66 -26.04 -15.45
CA ARG A 387 -7.48 -25.88 -16.90
C ARG A 387 -8.50 -26.67 -17.74
N GLY A 388 -8.99 -27.80 -17.22
CA GLY A 388 -9.93 -28.66 -17.94
C GLY A 388 -11.25 -27.99 -18.35
N LEU A 389 -11.69 -26.94 -17.65
CA LEU A 389 -12.88 -26.17 -18.03
C LEU A 389 -12.65 -25.36 -19.32
N GLU A 390 -11.43 -24.86 -19.51
CA GLU A 390 -11.02 -24.13 -20.72
C GLU A 390 -10.82 -25.11 -21.89
N ASP A 391 -10.24 -26.29 -21.62
CA ASP A 391 -10.03 -27.34 -22.63
C ASP A 391 -11.36 -27.93 -23.13
N ALA A 392 -12.35 -28.10 -22.25
CA ALA A 392 -13.70 -28.52 -22.62
C ALA A 392 -14.39 -27.49 -23.54
N SER A 393 -14.27 -26.20 -23.21
CA SER A 393 -14.78 -25.11 -24.05
C SER A 393 -14.12 -25.08 -25.43
N ALA A 394 -12.80 -25.29 -25.49
CA ALA A 394 -12.05 -25.36 -26.74
C ALA A 394 -12.48 -26.57 -27.60
N THR A 395 -12.73 -27.72 -26.98
CA THR A 395 -13.21 -28.94 -27.67
C THR A 395 -14.61 -28.74 -28.28
N LEU A 396 -15.45 -27.92 -27.66
CA LEU A 396 -16.76 -27.51 -28.19
C LEU A 396 -16.68 -26.43 -29.29
N GLY A 397 -15.48 -26.15 -29.83
CA GLY A 397 -15.26 -25.21 -30.93
C GLY A 397 -15.13 -23.74 -30.50
N SER A 398 -15.03 -23.45 -29.20
CA SER A 398 -14.84 -22.07 -28.73
C SER A 398 -13.40 -21.62 -28.91
N GLY A 399 -13.20 -20.44 -29.51
CA GLY A 399 -11.88 -19.79 -29.57
C GLY A 399 -11.46 -19.20 -28.22
N ARG A 400 -10.16 -18.88 -28.07
CA ARG A 400 -9.56 -18.36 -26.82
C ARG A 400 -10.29 -17.15 -26.22
N LEU A 401 -10.76 -16.23 -27.05
CA LEU A 401 -11.51 -15.05 -26.60
C LEU A 401 -12.88 -15.44 -26.04
N LEU A 402 -13.58 -16.36 -26.71
CA LEU A 402 -14.90 -16.82 -26.30
C LEU A 402 -14.82 -17.64 -25.01
N THR A 403 -13.81 -18.51 -24.88
CA THR A 403 -13.50 -19.23 -23.63
C THR A 403 -13.20 -18.26 -22.50
N GLY A 404 -12.40 -17.22 -22.75
CA GLY A 404 -12.13 -16.17 -21.77
C GLY A 404 -13.41 -15.47 -21.28
N LEU A 405 -14.28 -15.05 -22.20
CA LEU A 405 -15.51 -14.31 -21.88
C LEU A 405 -16.62 -15.18 -21.26
N ARG A 406 -16.76 -16.44 -21.67
CA ARG A 406 -17.86 -17.32 -21.23
C ARG A 406 -17.50 -18.24 -20.07
N VAL A 407 -16.22 -18.54 -19.87
CA VAL A 407 -15.76 -19.50 -18.87
C VAL A 407 -14.84 -18.83 -17.86
N THR A 408 -13.68 -18.35 -18.29
CA THR A 408 -12.64 -17.88 -17.36
C THR A 408 -13.08 -16.64 -16.57
N ILE A 409 -13.61 -15.60 -17.22
CA ILE A 409 -14.01 -14.34 -16.55
C ILE A 409 -15.20 -14.56 -15.60
N PRO A 410 -16.30 -15.24 -15.98
CA PRO A 410 -17.41 -15.49 -15.07
C PRO A 410 -17.01 -16.27 -13.82
N ILE A 411 -16.16 -17.30 -13.96
CA ILE A 411 -15.67 -18.08 -12.80
C ILE A 411 -14.70 -17.23 -11.95
N ALA A 412 -13.84 -16.43 -12.60
CA ALA A 412 -12.93 -15.52 -11.91
C ALA A 412 -13.62 -14.26 -11.34
N ALA A 413 -14.91 -14.04 -11.62
CA ALA A 413 -15.61 -12.78 -11.35
C ALA A 413 -15.48 -12.31 -9.89
N PRO A 414 -15.56 -13.16 -8.85
CA PRO A 414 -15.35 -12.70 -7.47
C PRO A 414 -13.95 -12.10 -7.24
N GLY A 415 -12.92 -12.65 -7.88
CA GLY A 415 -11.56 -12.13 -7.81
C GLY A 415 -11.33 -10.89 -8.67
N VAL A 416 -12.03 -10.78 -9.80
CA VAL A 416 -12.08 -9.55 -10.61
C VAL A 416 -12.73 -8.42 -9.83
N VAL A 417 -13.89 -8.67 -9.20
CA VAL A 417 -14.60 -7.71 -8.35
C VAL A 417 -13.76 -7.31 -7.14
N ALA A 418 -13.06 -8.27 -6.50
CA ALA A 418 -12.11 -7.96 -5.43
C ALA A 418 -10.99 -7.03 -5.90
N GLY A 419 -10.41 -7.29 -7.08
CA GLY A 419 -9.38 -6.45 -7.68
C GLY A 419 -9.88 -5.04 -8.00
N ALA A 420 -11.10 -4.93 -8.56
CA ALA A 420 -11.75 -3.67 -8.85
C ALA A 420 -12.04 -2.87 -7.56
N ALA A 421 -12.55 -3.54 -6.51
CA ALA A 421 -12.82 -2.91 -5.22
C ALA A 421 -11.53 -2.42 -4.54
N LEU A 422 -10.45 -3.20 -4.60
CA LEU A 422 -9.13 -2.80 -4.10
C LEU A 422 -8.56 -1.60 -4.87
N ALA A 423 -8.70 -1.59 -6.19
CA ALA A 423 -8.30 -0.45 -7.02
C ALA A 423 -9.12 0.80 -6.66
N PHE A 424 -10.46 0.69 -6.64
CA PHE A 424 -11.37 1.78 -6.26
C PHE A 424 -10.99 2.38 -4.90
N LEU A 425 -10.83 1.53 -3.89
CA LEU A 425 -10.45 1.93 -2.53
C LEU A 425 -9.12 2.68 -2.53
N THR A 426 -8.14 2.20 -3.28
CA THR A 426 -6.80 2.80 -3.30
C THR A 426 -6.79 4.12 -4.07
N ILE A 427 -7.60 4.23 -5.13
CA ILE A 427 -7.78 5.46 -5.90
C ILE A 427 -8.48 6.53 -5.07
N ALA A 428 -9.53 6.19 -4.34
CA ALA A 428 -10.30 7.15 -3.55
C ALA A 428 -9.43 7.88 -2.52
N LYS A 429 -8.39 7.21 -1.98
CA LYS A 429 -7.43 7.77 -1.03
C LYS A 429 -6.15 8.30 -1.67
N GLU A 430 -6.01 8.26 -2.98
CA GLU A 430 -4.82 8.74 -3.68
C GLU A 430 -4.73 10.26 -3.58
N LEU A 431 -3.54 10.76 -3.25
CA LEU A 431 -3.30 12.19 -3.06
C LEU A 431 -2.19 12.72 -3.99
N PRO A 432 -0.98 12.13 -4.04
CA PRO A 432 0.15 12.82 -4.67
C PRO A 432 0.03 13.00 -6.19
N ALA A 433 -0.42 11.98 -6.93
CA ALA A 433 -0.66 12.11 -8.36
C ALA A 433 -1.88 13.00 -8.63
N THR A 434 -2.92 12.89 -7.81
CA THR A 434 -4.12 13.72 -7.90
C THR A 434 -3.79 15.19 -7.71
N LEU A 435 -2.93 15.57 -6.75
CA LEU A 435 -2.50 16.96 -6.55
C LEU A 435 -1.80 17.59 -7.77
N LEU A 436 -1.20 16.77 -8.63
CA LEU A 436 -0.51 17.21 -9.84
C LEU A 436 -1.39 17.21 -11.10
N LEU A 437 -2.44 16.38 -11.12
CA LEU A 437 -3.23 16.08 -12.32
C LEU A 437 -4.73 16.39 -12.19
N VAL A 438 -5.22 16.74 -11.00
CA VAL A 438 -6.63 17.05 -10.78
C VAL A 438 -7.08 18.14 -11.75
N PRO A 439 -8.26 17.99 -12.39
CA PRO A 439 -8.75 18.99 -13.32
C PRO A 439 -9.03 20.33 -12.65
N ILE A 440 -8.91 21.39 -13.45
CA ILE A 440 -9.21 22.75 -12.99
C ILE A 440 -10.67 22.81 -12.53
N GLY A 441 -10.90 23.47 -11.39
CA GLY A 441 -12.23 23.67 -10.82
C GLY A 441 -12.84 22.43 -10.15
N HIS A 442 -12.10 21.31 -10.07
CA HIS A 442 -12.54 20.11 -9.39
C HIS A 442 -11.65 19.78 -8.20
N ASP A 443 -12.24 19.18 -7.18
CA ASP A 443 -11.54 18.62 -6.05
C ASP A 443 -11.97 17.19 -5.80
N THR A 444 -11.03 16.40 -5.31
CA THR A 444 -11.32 15.15 -4.63
C THR A 444 -11.38 15.40 -3.13
N LEU A 445 -11.90 14.44 -2.35
CA LEU A 445 -11.87 14.52 -0.90
C LEU A 445 -10.45 14.65 -0.37
N ALA A 446 -9.50 13.93 -0.99
CA ALA A 446 -8.08 14.00 -0.65
C ALA A 446 -7.50 15.40 -0.91
N THR A 447 -7.72 15.98 -2.10
CA THR A 447 -7.19 17.31 -2.44
C THR A 447 -7.89 18.45 -1.70
N GLY A 448 -9.21 18.33 -1.46
CA GLY A 448 -9.96 19.29 -0.66
C GLY A 448 -9.49 19.33 0.80
N MET A 449 -9.29 18.15 1.40
CA MET A 449 -8.69 18.05 2.74
C MET A 449 -7.28 18.65 2.78
N TRP A 450 -6.47 18.35 1.76
CA TRP A 450 -5.11 18.88 1.64
C TRP A 450 -5.09 20.41 1.57
N ARG A 451 -5.94 21.00 0.72
CA ARG A 451 -6.05 22.47 0.57
C ARG A 451 -6.38 23.17 1.88
N HIS A 452 -7.36 22.67 2.64
CA HIS A 452 -7.71 23.26 3.93
C HIS A 452 -6.59 23.08 4.97
N THR A 453 -5.81 22.02 4.84
CA THR A 453 -4.67 21.79 5.73
C THR A 453 -3.50 22.72 5.42
N GLU A 454 -3.26 23.05 4.14
CA GLU A 454 -2.26 24.04 3.72
C GLU A 454 -2.54 25.44 4.31
N THR A 455 -3.80 25.79 4.56
CA THR A 455 -4.20 27.06 5.18
C THR A 455 -4.43 26.96 6.69
N LEU A 456 -4.02 25.86 7.33
CA LEU A 456 -4.22 25.57 8.77
C LEU A 456 -5.70 25.57 9.20
N ALA A 457 -6.63 25.47 8.25
CA ALA A 457 -8.07 25.41 8.49
C ALA A 457 -8.51 23.98 8.86
N TYR A 458 -7.97 23.44 9.95
CA TYR A 458 -8.15 22.03 10.33
C TYR A 458 -9.61 21.64 10.59
N GLY A 459 -10.42 22.56 11.12
CA GLY A 459 -11.86 22.35 11.28
C GLY A 459 -12.57 22.13 9.94
N SER A 460 -12.22 22.89 8.90
CA SER A 460 -12.78 22.73 7.55
C SER A 460 -12.24 21.48 6.84
N ALA A 461 -11.03 21.02 7.17
CA ALA A 461 -10.44 19.80 6.60
C ALA A 461 -11.08 18.51 7.15
N ALA A 462 -11.52 18.50 8.41
CA ALA A 462 -11.98 17.29 9.09
C ALA A 462 -13.20 16.61 8.44
N PRO A 463 -14.25 17.31 7.95
CA PRO A 463 -15.34 16.68 7.22
C PRO A 463 -14.88 15.91 5.98
N TYR A 464 -13.93 16.46 5.20
CA TYR A 464 -13.34 15.76 4.06
C TYR A 464 -12.63 14.47 4.49
N ALA A 465 -11.84 14.54 5.56
CA ALA A 465 -11.11 13.40 6.12
C ALA A 465 -12.05 12.29 6.60
N VAL A 466 -13.12 12.63 7.31
CA VAL A 466 -14.09 11.67 7.86
C VAL A 466 -14.84 10.97 6.73
N ILE A 467 -15.36 11.72 5.75
CA ILE A 467 -16.08 11.13 4.60
C ILE A 467 -15.14 10.23 3.80
N LEU A 468 -13.89 10.66 3.59
CA LEU A 468 -12.87 9.87 2.92
C LEU A 468 -12.62 8.53 3.64
N VAL A 469 -12.45 8.55 4.97
CA VAL A 469 -12.25 7.31 5.77
C VAL A 469 -13.48 6.42 5.72
N LEU A 470 -14.70 6.98 5.74
CA LEU A 470 -15.94 6.20 5.63
C LEU A 470 -16.08 5.53 4.25
N ILE A 471 -15.78 6.27 3.17
CA ILE A 471 -15.75 5.71 1.81
C ILE A 471 -14.68 4.62 1.70
N ALA A 472 -13.54 4.78 2.37
CA ALA A 472 -12.49 3.78 2.38
C ALA A 472 -12.86 2.53 3.20
N ALA A 473 -13.61 2.69 4.28
CA ALA A 473 -14.03 1.58 5.13
C ALA A 473 -15.06 0.66 4.44
N LEU A 474 -15.98 1.21 3.65
CA LEU A 474 -17.13 0.47 3.12
C LEU A 474 -16.76 -0.71 2.20
N PRO A 475 -15.89 -0.55 1.17
CA PRO A 475 -15.45 -1.67 0.32
C PRO A 475 -14.61 -2.71 1.08
N SER A 476 -13.84 -2.28 2.10
CA SER A 476 -13.02 -3.17 2.90
C SER A 476 -13.86 -4.15 3.72
N LEU A 477 -15.03 -3.70 4.22
CA LEU A 477 -16.00 -4.52 4.94
C LEU A 477 -16.68 -5.53 4.01
N VAL A 478 -17.02 -5.09 2.79
CA VAL A 478 -17.63 -5.97 1.77
C VAL A 478 -16.63 -7.07 1.37
N LEU A 479 -15.38 -6.70 1.08
CA LEU A 479 -14.33 -7.66 0.73
C LEU A 479 -14.06 -8.64 1.89
N GLY A 480 -14.05 -8.15 3.13
CA GLY A 480 -13.88 -8.98 4.32
C GLY A 480 -14.99 -10.02 4.51
N ARG A 481 -16.25 -9.69 4.14
CA ARG A 481 -17.38 -10.63 4.19
C ARG A 481 -17.32 -11.68 3.07
N LEU A 482 -16.95 -11.26 1.85
CA LEU A 482 -16.82 -12.16 0.69
C LEU A 482 -15.73 -13.23 0.91
N LEU A 483 -14.64 -12.87 1.59
CA LEU A 483 -13.56 -13.81 1.91
C LEU A 483 -13.93 -14.78 3.04
N ARG A 484 -14.69 -14.34 4.06
CA ARG A 484 -15.14 -15.23 5.16
C ARG A 484 -16.16 -16.26 4.69
N GLY A 485 -17.11 -15.87 3.85
CA GLY A 485 -18.12 -16.79 3.32
C GLY A 485 -17.55 -17.96 2.51
N ARG A 486 -16.31 -17.85 2.00
CA ARG A 486 -15.61 -18.97 1.34
C ARG A 486 -14.98 -19.95 2.33
N VAL A 487 -14.38 -19.43 3.41
CA VAL A 487 -13.80 -20.27 4.47
C VAL A 487 -14.90 -21.05 5.19
N ASP A 488 -16.03 -20.40 5.45
CA ASP A 488 -17.17 -21.05 6.11
C ASP A 488 -17.82 -22.13 5.21
N ALA A 489 -17.88 -21.90 3.90
CA ALA A 489 -18.40 -22.87 2.92
C ALA A 489 -17.47 -24.09 2.69
N GLU A 490 -16.15 -23.91 2.82
CA GLU A 490 -15.19 -25.03 2.79
C GLU A 490 -15.22 -25.84 4.10
N SER A 491 -15.53 -25.22 5.24
CA SER A 491 -15.67 -25.92 6.53
C SER A 491 -17.02 -26.59 6.77
N GLY A 492 -18.08 -26.18 6.05
CA GLY A 492 -19.42 -26.74 6.17
C GLY A 492 -19.72 -27.94 5.26
N GLY A 493 -18.73 -28.42 4.51
CA GLY A 493 -18.84 -29.61 3.64
C GLY A 493 -18.36 -30.91 4.29
N GLU A 494 -18.01 -30.89 5.58
CA GLU A 494 -17.57 -32.06 6.36
C GLU A 494 -18.61 -32.54 7.39
N GLU A 495 -19.84 -32.01 7.37
CA GLU A 495 -21.01 -32.60 8.06
C GLU A 495 -21.90 -33.33 7.04
#